data_AF-A0A2D6LUF4-F1
#
_entry.id   AF-A0A2D6LUF4-F1
#
_cell.length_a   1.000
_cell.length_b   1.000
_cell.length_c   1.000
_cell.angle_alpha   90.00
_cell.angle_beta   90.00
_cell.angle_gamma   90.00
#
_symmetry.space_group_name_H-M   'P 1'
#
loop_
_entity.id
_entity.type
_entity.pdbx_description
1 polymer ?
#
loop_
_entity_poly.entity_id
_entity_poly.type
_entity_poly.pdbx_seq_one_letter_code
_entity_poly.pdbx_strand_id
1 'polypeptide(L)'
;MKYLNWLALVTSVGIAGIAAYFSVLGLATIFAGAFMGIVIMAGALEFGKIITAAYLHLFWDRLNYQKWIMTLMVFVLMLITSLGIFGYLS
;
A
#
# COMPACT_ATOMS: atom_id res chain seq x y z
N MET A 1 -24.27 14.78 4.25
CA MET A 1 -22.99 14.78 3.49
C MET A 1 -21.75 14.89 4.38
N LYS A 2 -21.59 15.95 5.18
CA LYS A 2 -20.37 16.17 6.00
C LYS A 2 -20.04 15.02 6.98
N TYR A 3 -21.06 14.44 7.62
CA TYR A 3 -20.91 13.30 8.53
C TYR A 3 -20.48 12.01 7.82
N LEU A 4 -21.02 11.77 6.61
CA LEU A 4 -20.70 10.60 5.80
C LEU A 4 -19.25 10.63 5.29
N ASN A 5 -18.76 11.82 4.92
CA ASN A 5 -17.36 12.00 4.49
C ASN A 5 -16.38 11.72 5.64
N TRP A 6 -16.71 12.12 6.87
CA TRP A 6 -15.86 11.86 8.03
C TRP A 6 -15.83 10.37 8.39
N LEU A 7 -17.00 9.72 8.37
CA LEU A 7 -17.08 8.27 8.52
C LEU A 7 -16.28 7.53 7.45
N ALA A 8 -16.40 7.91 6.19
CA ALA A 8 -15.66 7.31 5.08
C ALA A 8 -14.14 7.49 5.22
N LEU A 9 -13.69 8.65 5.70
CA LEU A 9 -12.27 8.90 5.93
C LEU A 9 -11.74 7.99 7.04
N VAL A 10 -12.41 7.95 8.19
CA VAL A 10 -11.98 7.12 9.33
C VAL A 10 -11.97 5.63 8.96
N THR A 11 -13.01 5.15 8.28
CA THR A 11 -13.06 3.73 7.86
C THR A 11 -11.99 3.41 6.82
N SER A 12 -11.75 4.29 5.84
CA SER A 12 -10.69 4.08 4.84
C SER A 12 -9.30 4.02 5.46
N VAL A 13 -9.00 4.90 6.42
CA VAL A 13 -7.71 4.92 7.14
C VAL A 13 -7.56 3.67 8.00
N GLY A 14 -8.63 3.25 8.68
CA GLY A 14 -8.63 2.01 9.47
C GLY A 14 -8.34 0.78 8.61
N ILE A 15 -9.03 0.63 7.48
CA ILE A 15 -8.82 -0.48 6.53
C ILE A 15 -7.39 -0.47 5.99
N ALA A 16 -6.89 0.70 5.57
CA ALA A 16 -5.53 0.85 5.05
C ALA A 16 -4.47 0.50 6.11
N GLY A 17 -4.65 0.93 7.36
CA GLY A 17 -3.74 0.64 8.46
C GLY A 17 -3.67 -0.84 8.80
N ILE A 18 -4.82 -1.52 8.87
CA ILE A 18 -4.88 -2.97 9.13
C ILE A 18 -4.24 -3.76 7.99
N ALA A 19 -4.52 -3.38 6.73
CA ALA A 19 -3.93 -4.03 5.56
C ALA A 19 -2.39 -3.88 5.54
N ALA A 20 -1.88 -2.68 5.86
CA ALA A 20 -0.45 -2.44 5.94
C ALA A 20 0.20 -3.28 7.06
N TYR A 21 -0.44 -3.39 8.23
CA TYR A 21 0.05 -4.21 9.33
C TYR A 21 0.19 -5.69 8.94
N PHE A 22 -0.85 -6.28 8.34
CA PHE A 22 -0.81 -7.67 7.87
C PHE A 22 0.21 -7.86 6.75
N SER A 23 0.34 -6.91 5.83
CA SER A 23 1.34 -6.99 4.75
C SER A 23 2.77 -7.02 5.27
N VAL A 24 3.11 -6.09 6.17
CA VAL A 24 4.46 -5.97 6.74
C VAL A 24 4.83 -7.22 7.53
N LEU A 25 3.94 -7.70 8.40
CA LEU A 25 4.23 -8.88 9.20
C LEU A 25 4.29 -10.14 8.36
N GLY A 26 3.41 -10.31 7.37
CA GLY A 26 3.45 -11.51 6.54
C GLY A 26 4.62 -11.56 5.57
N LEU A 27 5.16 -10.41 5.13
CA LEU A 27 6.47 -10.42 4.47
C LEU A 27 7.59 -10.77 5.45
N ALA A 28 7.49 -10.31 6.69
CA ALA A 28 8.50 -10.58 7.72
C ALA A 28 8.50 -12.05 8.19
N THR A 29 7.36 -12.75 8.13
CA THR A 29 7.27 -14.19 8.40
C THR A 29 7.88 -15.04 7.29
N ILE A 30 7.68 -14.66 6.02
CA ILE A 30 8.29 -15.35 4.86
C ILE A 30 9.83 -15.31 4.93
N PHE A 31 10.40 -14.20 5.39
CA PHE A 31 11.84 -13.97 5.41
C PHE A 31 12.37 -13.76 6.84
N ALA A 32 12.09 -14.70 7.75
CA ALA A 32 12.43 -14.60 9.18
C ALA A 32 13.92 -14.29 9.49
N GLY A 33 14.85 -14.63 8.59
CA GLY A 33 16.28 -14.36 8.75
C GLY A 33 16.69 -12.88 8.69
N ALA A 34 15.82 -11.97 8.23
CA ALA A 34 16.13 -10.55 8.08
C ALA A 34 14.98 -9.63 8.55
N PHE A 35 14.28 -10.04 9.62
CA PHE A 35 13.03 -9.41 10.12
C PHE A 35 13.03 -7.88 10.06
N MET A 36 14.00 -7.23 10.73
CA MET A 36 14.04 -5.76 10.83
C MET A 36 14.22 -5.09 9.46
N GLY A 37 15.03 -5.69 8.57
CA GLY A 37 15.23 -5.18 7.22
C GLY A 37 13.96 -5.23 6.39
N ILE A 38 13.18 -6.31 6.52
CA ILE A 38 11.91 -6.47 5.80
C ILE A 38 10.85 -5.53 6.35
N VAL A 39 10.80 -5.32 7.66
CA VAL A 39 9.85 -4.37 8.26
C VAL A 39 10.10 -2.96 7.72
N ILE A 40 11.36 -2.53 7.66
CA ILE A 40 11.73 -1.22 7.11
C ILE A 40 11.40 -1.14 5.61
N MET A 41 11.75 -2.17 4.85
CA MET A 41 11.47 -2.23 3.41
C MET A 41 9.96 -2.23 3.13
N ALA A 42 9.20 -3.12 3.75
CA ALA A 42 7.76 -3.25 3.58
C ALA A 42 7.04 -1.98 4.03
N GLY A 43 7.48 -1.34 5.10
CA GLY A 43 7.00 -0.02 5.52
C GLY A 43 7.21 1.05 4.44
N ALA A 44 8.40 1.10 3.83
CA ALA A 44 8.68 2.01 2.73
C ALA A 44 7.84 1.71 1.48
N LEU A 45 7.62 0.43 1.15
CA LEU A 45 6.79 0.00 0.02
C LEU A 45 5.32 0.40 0.21
N GLU A 46 4.76 0.19 1.40
CA GLU A 46 3.40 0.59 1.74
C GLU A 46 3.21 2.11 1.67
N PHE A 47 4.15 2.86 2.24
CA PHE A 47 4.11 4.32 2.20
C PHE A 47 4.24 4.88 0.78
N GLY A 48 5.19 4.35 0.00
CA GLY A 48 5.42 4.75 -1.40
C GLY A 48 4.22 4.47 -2.30
N LYS A 49 3.53 3.35 -2.07
CA LYS A 49 2.29 2.98 -2.78
C LYS A 49 1.19 4.03 -2.57
N ILE A 50 0.95 4.44 -1.32
CA ILE A 50 -0.09 5.43 -0.99
C ILE A 50 0.23 6.79 -1.60
N ILE A 51 1.46 7.27 -1.47
CA ILE A 51 1.88 8.57 -2.05
C ILE A 51 1.75 8.55 -3.57
N THR A 52 2.22 7.48 -4.22
CA THR A 52 2.20 7.39 -5.68
C THR A 52 0.76 7.28 -6.19
N ALA A 53 -0.10 6.52 -5.51
CA ALA A 53 -1.53 6.44 -5.83
C ALA A 53 -2.23 7.79 -5.66
N ALA A 54 -1.94 8.53 -4.58
CA ALA A 54 -2.48 9.88 -4.37
C ALA A 54 -1.99 10.86 -5.44
N TYR A 55 -0.70 10.83 -5.77
CA TYR A 55 -0.11 11.66 -6.83
C TYR A 55 -0.75 11.36 -8.20
N LEU A 56 -0.86 10.09 -8.55
CA LEU A 56 -1.50 9.64 -9.79
C LEU A 56 -2.94 10.12 -9.89
N HIS A 57 -3.70 10.06 -8.80
CA HIS A 57 -5.08 10.53 -8.74
C HIS A 57 -5.19 12.07 -8.88
N LEU A 58 -4.30 12.82 -8.23
CA LEU A 58 -4.32 14.29 -8.26
C LEU A 58 -3.87 14.88 -9.61
N PHE A 59 -2.92 14.23 -10.28
CA PHE A 59 -2.28 14.75 -11.50
C PHE A 59 -2.65 13.94 -12.75
N TRP A 60 -3.69 13.11 -12.70
CA TRP A 60 -4.10 12.20 -13.77
C TRP A 60 -4.18 12.87 -15.15
N ASP A 61 -4.86 14.03 -15.21
CA ASP A 61 -5.08 14.77 -16.45
C ASP A 61 -3.86 15.56 -16.93
N ARG A 62 -2.88 15.78 -16.05
CA ARG A 62 -1.62 16.47 -16.38
C ARG A 62 -0.50 15.52 -16.82
N LEU A 63 -0.69 14.22 -16.61
CA LEU A 63 0.28 13.18 -16.95
C LEU A 63 -0.05 12.58 -18.32
N ASN A 64 0.94 12.60 -19.23
CA ASN A 64 0.83 11.97 -20.56
C ASN A 64 1.06 10.45 -20.47
N TYR A 65 2.25 9.97 -20.86
CA TYR A 65 2.56 8.53 -20.85
C TYR A 65 2.92 7.99 -19.45
N GLN A 66 3.44 8.87 -18.58
CA GLN A 66 3.88 8.53 -17.23
C GLN A 66 2.76 7.95 -16.34
N LYS A 67 1.49 8.31 -16.58
CA LYS A 67 0.36 7.75 -15.80
C LYS A 67 0.26 6.24 -15.92
N TRP A 68 0.53 5.67 -17.09
CA TRP A 68 0.45 4.23 -17.31
C TRP A 68 1.58 3.49 -16.59
N ILE A 69 2.80 4.03 -16.63
CA ILE A 69 3.95 3.48 -15.90
C ILE A 69 3.70 3.53 -14.40
N MET A 70 3.26 4.68 -13.88
CA MET A 70 2.95 4.84 -12.45
C MET A 70 1.80 3.95 -12.01
N THR A 71 0.76 3.79 -12.83
CA THR A 71 -0.34 2.85 -12.55
C THR A 71 0.17 1.42 -12.47
N LEU A 72 1.03 1.01 -13.41
CA LEU A 72 1.65 -0.31 -13.42
C LEU A 72 2.54 -0.51 -12.19
N MET A 73 3.33 0.47 -11.80
CA MET A 73 4.15 0.42 -10.59
C MET A 73 3.31 0.25 -9.33
N VAL A 74 2.23 1.04 -9.18
CA VAL A 74 1.28 0.89 -8.06
C VAL A 74 0.62 -0.49 -8.10
N PHE A 75 0.28 -1.00 -9.29
CA PHE A 75 -0.28 -2.35 -9.44
C PHE A 75 0.70 -3.44 -8.99
N VAL A 76 1.96 -3.36 -9.40
CA VAL A 76 3.00 -4.29 -8.95
C VAL A 76 3.20 -4.20 -7.43
N LEU A 77 3.23 -2.98 -6.86
CA LEU A 77 3.28 -2.79 -5.41
C LEU A 77 2.07 -3.43 -4.72
N MET A 78 0.87 -3.33 -5.28
CA MET A 78 -0.32 -4.01 -4.76
C MET A 78 -0.15 -5.53 -4.75
N LEU A 79 0.44 -6.13 -5.79
CA LEU A 79 0.71 -7.58 -5.82
C LEU A 79 1.69 -8.00 -4.72
N ILE A 80 2.81 -7.27 -4.56
CA ILE A 80 3.81 -7.56 -3.51
C ILE A 80 3.16 -7.47 -2.12
N THR A 81 2.40 -6.41 -1.87
CA THR A 81 1.77 -6.20 -0.56
C THR A 81 0.66 -7.21 -0.28
N SER A 82 -0.04 -7.69 -1.32
CA SER A 82 -1.02 -8.78 -1.20
C SER A 82 -0.34 -10.11 -0.85
N LEU A 83 0.82 -10.41 -1.46
CA LEU A 83 1.64 -11.57 -1.06
C LEU A 83 2.07 -11.48 0.41
N GLY A 84 2.36 -10.27 0.89
CA GLY A 84 2.56 -10.01 2.31
C GLY A 84 1.37 -10.44 3.16
N ILE A 85 0.16 -10.00 2.82
CA ILE A 85 -1.04 -10.39 3.58
C ILE A 85 -1.25 -11.91 3.54
N PHE A 86 -1.02 -12.56 2.39
CA PHE A 86 -1.08 -14.02 2.29
C PHE A 86 -0.08 -14.70 3.22
N GLY A 87 1.17 -14.24 3.27
CA GLY A 87 2.20 -14.79 4.17
C GLY A 87 1.90 -14.61 5.65
N TYR A 88 0.98 -13.71 6.02
CA TYR A 88 0.49 -13.57 7.39
C TYR A 88 -0.65 -14.54 7.71
N LEU A 89 -1.48 -14.86 6.71
CA LEU A 89 -2.68 -15.68 6.86
C LEU A 89 -2.47 -17.17 6.53
N SER A 90 -1.36 -17.53 5.90
CA SER A 90 -0.95 -18.91 5.57
C SER A 90 -0.17 -19.58 6.69
#